data_AF-A0A937N4R5-F1
#
_entry.id   AF-A0A937N4R5-F1
#
_cell.length_a   1.000
_cell.length_b   1.000
_cell.length_c   1.000
_cell.angle_alpha   90.00
_cell.angle_beta   90.00
_cell.angle_gamma   90.00
#
_symmetry.space_group_name_H-M   'P 1'
#
loop_
_entity.id
_entity.type
_entity.pdbx_description
1 polymer ?
#
loop_
_entity_poly.entity_id
_entity_poly.type
_entity_poly.pdbx_seq_one_letter_code
_entity_poly.pdbx_strand_id
1 'polypeptide(L)'
;MKLSTTLPLSMCIAVQLLLLGLAPDARADSVIYVALDGKDTWSGTISSPKAERSDGPFATMARARDEIRRRKADGVKDGFTVLVREGIYSLKEAFTLSAEDSGTADARVEYRAYQDEQPVLIGGRQIAGFAPHEAKILKADVGSQGLRGVYFRQLFFDGKRQHLARFPNHDPKNPYAGGWSYVDGKDVSVWAKVPGEDKRTLRVKPDDLHDWARSTEAEVMIFPRYNWWNNILRIKSLDRDSRTMTLAGNASYEIRPGDRYFVRNLFEELDSPGEWYLD
;
A
#
# COMPACT_ATOMS: atom_id res chain seq x y z
N MET A 1 83.98 -31.42 36.92
CA MET A 1 83.43 -30.19 36.29
C MET A 1 82.11 -30.55 35.63
N LYS A 2 80.98 -30.12 36.22
CA LYS A 2 79.59 -30.11 35.70
C LYS A 2 79.00 -31.48 35.26
N LEU A 3 77.73 -31.84 35.45
CA LEU A 3 76.60 -31.50 36.31
C LEU A 3 75.53 -32.53 35.89
N SER A 4 74.98 -33.28 36.84
CA SER A 4 73.76 -34.09 36.67
C SER A 4 72.57 -33.19 36.35
N THR A 5 71.65 -33.60 35.45
CA THR A 5 70.23 -33.25 35.60
C THR A 5 69.30 -34.16 34.78
N THR A 6 68.38 -34.74 35.54
CA THR A 6 67.17 -35.52 35.21
C THR A 6 66.10 -34.70 34.47
N LEU A 7 65.42 -35.32 33.49
CA LEU A 7 64.17 -34.82 32.89
C LEU A 7 62.95 -35.22 33.75
N PRO A 8 61.97 -34.33 33.99
CA PRO A 8 60.77 -34.67 34.73
C PRO A 8 59.62 -35.19 33.83
N LEU A 9 58.87 -36.11 34.44
CA LEU A 9 57.60 -36.69 34.05
C LEU A 9 56.52 -35.59 33.91
N SER A 10 55.84 -35.51 32.77
CA SER A 10 54.69 -34.60 32.60
C SER A 10 53.38 -35.40 32.73
N MET A 11 52.58 -34.99 33.70
CA MET A 11 51.33 -35.60 34.15
C MET A 11 50.16 -35.01 33.34
N CYS A 12 49.50 -35.80 32.50
CA CYS A 12 48.28 -35.39 31.81
C CYS A 12 47.05 -35.60 32.73
N ILE A 13 46.46 -34.49 33.19
CA ILE A 13 45.16 -34.48 33.87
C ILE A 13 44.06 -34.51 32.81
N ALA A 14 43.24 -35.55 32.79
CA ALA A 14 42.03 -35.62 31.97
C ALA A 14 40.88 -34.89 32.68
N VAL A 15 40.38 -33.80 32.10
CA VAL A 15 39.15 -33.13 32.52
C VAL A 15 38.00 -33.69 31.67
N GLN A 16 37.15 -34.53 32.27
CA GLN A 16 35.88 -34.93 31.68
C GLN A 16 34.86 -33.82 31.88
N LEU A 17 34.56 -33.07 30.82
CA LEU A 17 33.43 -32.15 30.77
C LEU A 17 32.13 -32.96 30.66
N LEU A 18 31.32 -32.90 31.72
CA LEU A 18 29.93 -33.34 31.71
C LEU A 18 29.10 -32.30 30.95
N LEU A 19 28.80 -32.55 29.67
CA LEU A 19 27.85 -31.76 28.89
C LEU A 19 26.42 -32.09 29.36
N LEU A 20 25.93 -31.33 30.33
CA LEU A 20 24.48 -31.20 30.57
C LEU A 20 23.86 -30.51 29.35
N GLY A 21 23.30 -31.31 28.44
CA GLY A 21 22.49 -30.79 27.34
C GLY A 21 21.26 -30.10 27.91
N LEU A 22 21.26 -28.76 27.90
CA LEU A 22 20.03 -27.97 27.89
C LEU A 22 19.33 -28.26 26.57
N ALA A 23 18.39 -29.20 26.58
CA ALA A 23 17.39 -29.26 25.53
C ALA A 23 16.65 -27.91 25.56
N PRO A 24 16.53 -27.19 24.43
CA PRO A 24 15.61 -26.08 24.38
C PRO A 24 14.23 -26.63 24.74
N ASP A 25 13.57 -26.02 25.73
CA ASP A 25 12.16 -26.29 26.03
C ASP A 25 11.42 -26.13 24.69
N ALA A 26 10.93 -27.25 24.16
CA ALA A 26 10.11 -27.23 22.97
C ALA A 26 8.80 -26.54 23.38
N ARG A 27 8.72 -25.22 23.17
CA ARG A 27 7.47 -24.47 23.31
C ARG A 27 6.42 -25.20 22.48
N ALA A 28 5.30 -25.55 23.11
CA ALA A 28 4.14 -26.03 22.39
C ALA A 28 3.59 -24.86 21.58
N ASP A 29 3.94 -24.82 20.30
CA ASP A 29 3.44 -23.84 19.33
C ASP A 29 2.40 -24.51 18.44
N SER A 30 1.16 -24.04 18.53
CA SER A 30 0.06 -24.43 17.65
C SER A 30 0.20 -23.71 16.31
N VAL A 31 0.33 -24.46 15.22
CA VAL A 31 0.39 -23.90 13.86
C VAL A 31 -0.98 -23.93 13.20
N ILE A 32 -1.37 -22.81 12.60
CA ILE A 32 -2.59 -22.63 11.82
C ILE A 32 -2.20 -22.15 10.42
N TYR A 33 -2.86 -22.67 9.39
CA TYR A 33 -2.61 -22.32 7.99
C TYR A 33 -3.78 -21.58 7.37
N VAL A 34 -3.49 -20.58 6.54
CA VAL A 34 -4.47 -19.83 5.75
C VAL A 34 -4.04 -19.86 4.28
N ALA A 35 -4.93 -20.28 3.37
CA ALA A 35 -4.65 -20.41 1.94
C ALA A 35 -5.86 -20.03 1.07
N LEU A 36 -5.63 -19.52 -0.14
CA LEU A 36 -6.72 -19.14 -1.07
C LEU A 36 -7.58 -20.33 -1.54
N ASP A 37 -7.04 -21.55 -1.51
CA ASP A 37 -7.74 -22.79 -1.83
C ASP A 37 -8.33 -23.51 -0.60
N GLY A 38 -8.22 -22.86 0.57
CA GLY A 38 -8.71 -23.29 1.88
C GLY A 38 -10.23 -23.26 2.04
N LYS A 39 -10.71 -23.70 3.21
CA LYS A 39 -12.11 -23.55 3.64
C LYS A 39 -12.19 -23.25 5.14
N ASP A 40 -13.03 -22.30 5.52
CA ASP A 40 -13.17 -21.90 6.93
C ASP A 40 -13.88 -22.95 7.82
N THR A 41 -14.44 -24.00 7.19
CA THR A 41 -14.99 -25.19 7.86
C THR A 41 -13.96 -26.27 8.15
N TRP A 42 -12.72 -26.15 7.66
CA TRP A 42 -11.64 -27.11 7.93
C TRP A 42 -10.97 -26.87 9.28
N SER A 43 -10.01 -27.70 9.65
CA SER A 43 -9.30 -27.59 10.94
C SER A 43 -8.25 -26.46 10.95
N GLY A 44 -7.73 -26.11 9.77
CA GLY A 44 -6.64 -25.15 9.62
C GLY A 44 -5.28 -25.69 10.06
N THR A 45 -5.13 -26.98 10.41
CA THR A 45 -3.86 -27.54 10.93
C THR A 45 -2.99 -28.20 9.86
N ILE A 46 -3.47 -28.24 8.61
CA ILE A 46 -2.78 -28.86 7.46
C ILE A 46 -2.46 -27.76 6.45
N SER A 47 -1.21 -27.74 5.97
CA SER A 47 -0.69 -26.66 5.13
C SER A 47 -1.34 -26.56 3.75
N SER A 48 -1.91 -27.65 3.23
CA SER A 48 -2.55 -27.74 1.92
C SER A 48 -3.83 -28.60 2.01
N PRO A 49 -4.82 -28.40 1.13
CA PRO A 49 -6.01 -29.25 1.09
C PRO A 49 -5.66 -30.74 0.95
N LYS A 50 -6.33 -31.60 1.72
CA LYS A 50 -6.29 -33.04 1.45
C LYS A 50 -6.87 -33.34 0.06
N ALA A 51 -6.44 -34.44 -0.56
CA ALA A 51 -6.87 -34.83 -1.91
C ALA A 51 -8.40 -34.95 -2.02
N GLU A 52 -9.05 -35.51 -1.01
CA GLU A 52 -10.50 -35.66 -0.91
C GLU A 52 -11.24 -34.39 -0.43
N ARG A 53 -10.51 -33.27 -0.20
CA ARG A 53 -11.05 -31.98 0.26
C ARG A 53 -11.85 -32.06 1.58
N SER A 54 -11.50 -33.02 2.44
CA SER A 54 -12.10 -33.22 3.77
C SER A 54 -11.54 -32.26 4.82
N ASP A 55 -10.30 -31.81 4.64
CA ASP A 55 -9.59 -30.94 5.58
C ASP A 55 -8.46 -30.18 4.88
N GLY A 56 -7.88 -29.18 5.54
CA GLY A 56 -6.86 -28.30 4.96
C GLY A 56 -6.72 -26.97 5.70
N PRO A 57 -6.13 -25.95 5.04
CA PRO A 57 -5.99 -24.61 5.61
C PRO A 57 -7.33 -23.86 5.69
N PHE A 58 -7.42 -22.88 6.58
CA PHE A 58 -8.53 -21.92 6.53
C PHE A 58 -8.47 -21.08 5.25
N ALA A 59 -9.62 -20.58 4.80
CA ALA A 59 -9.68 -19.66 3.68
C ALA A 59 -9.33 -18.22 4.11
N THR A 60 -9.62 -17.86 5.36
CA THR A 60 -9.53 -16.47 5.84
C THR A 60 -8.68 -16.29 7.09
N MET A 61 -8.05 -15.11 7.19
CA MET A 61 -7.33 -14.64 8.38
C MET A 61 -8.26 -14.49 9.59
N ALA A 62 -9.51 -14.04 9.35
CA ALA A 62 -10.52 -13.91 10.38
C ALA A 62 -10.84 -15.27 11.03
N ARG A 63 -11.00 -16.32 10.23
CA ARG A 63 -11.22 -17.66 10.77
C ARG A 63 -10.06 -18.17 11.61
N ALA A 64 -8.82 -17.92 11.19
CA ALA A 64 -7.63 -18.26 11.97
C ALA A 64 -7.61 -17.56 13.34
N ARG A 65 -7.90 -16.25 13.37
CA ARG A 65 -8.06 -15.48 14.62
C ARG A 65 -9.14 -16.09 15.52
N ASP A 66 -10.31 -16.37 14.94
CA ASP A 66 -11.45 -16.89 15.71
C ASP A 66 -11.17 -18.30 16.26
N GLU A 67 -10.39 -19.11 15.53
CA GLU A 67 -9.91 -20.40 16.02
C GLU A 67 -8.95 -20.26 17.21
N ILE A 68 -8.04 -19.28 17.17
CA ILE A 68 -7.14 -18.98 18.28
C ILE A 68 -7.95 -18.58 19.52
N ARG A 69 -8.94 -17.69 19.36
CA ARG A 69 -9.82 -17.28 20.45
C ARG A 69 -10.56 -18.47 21.06
N ARG A 70 -11.14 -19.33 20.22
CA ARG A 70 -11.83 -20.55 20.64
C ARG A 70 -10.90 -21.47 21.44
N ARG A 71 -9.70 -21.75 20.95
CA ARG A 71 -8.71 -22.62 21.64
C ARG A 71 -8.25 -22.02 22.97
N LYS A 72 -8.02 -20.71 23.05
CA LYS A 72 -7.71 -20.03 24.32
C LYS A 72 -8.86 -20.14 25.32
N ALA A 73 -10.11 -19.99 24.86
CA ALA A 73 -11.31 -20.16 25.69
C ALA A 73 -11.45 -21.60 26.22
N ASP A 74 -11.07 -22.60 25.42
CA ASP A 74 -10.99 -24.01 25.83
C ASP A 74 -9.80 -24.33 26.78
N GLY A 75 -8.98 -23.32 27.11
CA GLY A 75 -7.89 -23.45 28.07
C GLY A 75 -6.52 -23.74 27.47
N VAL A 76 -6.38 -23.78 26.14
CA VAL A 76 -5.07 -23.94 25.47
C VAL A 76 -4.16 -22.76 25.84
N LYS A 77 -2.92 -23.06 26.27
CA LYS A 77 -1.92 -22.08 26.70
C LYS A 77 -0.72 -21.95 25.76
N ASP A 78 -0.78 -22.64 24.62
CA ASP A 78 0.23 -22.63 23.56
C ASP A 78 0.43 -21.24 22.95
N GLY A 79 1.61 -21.03 22.35
CA GLY A 79 1.78 -20.02 21.32
C GLY A 79 1.01 -20.39 20.06
N PHE A 80 0.65 -19.41 19.24
CA PHE A 80 -0.02 -19.63 17.97
C PHE A 80 0.77 -18.98 16.84
N THR A 81 1.08 -19.74 15.80
CA THR A 81 1.63 -19.21 14.56
C THR A 81 0.63 -19.42 13.43
N VAL A 82 0.15 -18.34 12.84
CA VAL A 82 -0.66 -18.35 11.62
C VAL A 82 0.28 -18.18 10.42
N LEU A 83 0.39 -19.23 9.62
CA LEU A 83 1.17 -19.29 8.38
C LEU A 83 0.23 -19.02 7.20
N VAL A 84 0.43 -17.88 6.55
CA VAL A 84 -0.37 -17.45 5.41
C VAL A 84 0.35 -17.84 4.12
N ARG A 85 -0.34 -18.61 3.27
CA ARG A 85 0.18 -19.09 2.01
C ARG A 85 0.23 -17.99 0.94
N GLU A 86 0.96 -18.23 -0.14
CA GLU A 86 1.06 -17.37 -1.32
C GLU A 86 -0.31 -16.95 -1.84
N GLY A 87 -0.44 -15.67 -2.20
CA GLY A 87 -1.63 -15.17 -2.89
C GLY A 87 -2.07 -13.77 -2.46
N ILE A 88 -3.06 -13.25 -3.19
CA ILE A 88 -3.68 -11.96 -2.92
C ILE A 88 -4.99 -12.18 -2.14
N TYR A 89 -5.01 -11.76 -0.88
CA TYR A 89 -6.17 -11.86 0.00
C TYR A 89 -6.90 -10.53 0.03
N SER A 90 -8.06 -10.48 -0.62
CA SER A 90 -8.94 -9.31 -0.59
C SER A 90 -9.70 -9.26 0.73
N LEU A 91 -9.42 -8.24 1.53
CA LEU A 91 -10.09 -7.95 2.79
C LEU A 91 -11.33 -7.09 2.51
N LYS A 92 -12.52 -7.66 2.79
CA LYS A 92 -13.79 -6.93 2.67
C LYS A 92 -13.99 -5.89 3.78
N GLU A 93 -13.32 -6.11 4.91
CA GLU A 93 -13.35 -5.28 6.10
C GLU A 93 -11.98 -5.32 6.80
N ALA A 94 -11.76 -4.41 7.75
CA ALA A 94 -10.52 -4.39 8.51
C ALA A 94 -10.33 -5.71 9.29
N PHE A 95 -9.12 -6.25 9.24
CA PHE A 95 -8.74 -7.36 10.11
C PHE A 95 -8.48 -6.84 11.53
N THR A 96 -9.52 -6.88 12.36
CA THR A 96 -9.48 -6.32 13.72
C THR A 96 -8.90 -7.33 14.71
N LEU A 97 -7.85 -6.91 15.42
CA LEU A 97 -7.29 -7.60 16.57
C LEU A 97 -7.63 -6.83 17.86
N SER A 98 -8.13 -7.54 18.87
CA SER A 98 -8.50 -6.99 20.18
C SER A 98 -7.64 -7.59 21.30
N ALA A 99 -7.94 -7.25 22.56
CA ALA A 99 -7.25 -7.81 23.72
C ALA A 99 -7.31 -9.35 23.77
N GLU A 100 -8.38 -9.98 23.27
CA GLU A 100 -8.54 -11.45 23.22
C GLU A 100 -7.47 -12.14 22.33
N ASP A 101 -6.93 -11.40 21.37
CA ASP A 101 -5.95 -11.92 20.42
C ASP A 101 -4.52 -11.89 20.97
N SER A 102 -4.32 -11.21 22.10
CA SER A 102 -3.00 -11.06 22.74
C SER A 102 -2.41 -12.40 23.15
N GLY A 103 -1.13 -12.62 22.81
CA GLY A 103 -0.31 -13.66 23.42
C GLY A 103 0.37 -13.17 24.71
N THR A 104 1.20 -14.02 25.30
CA THR A 104 2.16 -13.63 26.34
C THR A 104 3.58 -13.67 25.77
N ALA A 105 4.57 -13.29 26.60
CA ALA A 105 5.98 -13.45 26.22
C ALA A 105 6.33 -14.93 25.95
N ASP A 106 5.64 -15.85 26.62
CA ASP A 106 5.86 -17.30 26.56
C ASP A 106 4.93 -18.06 25.61
N ALA A 107 3.83 -17.43 25.20
CA ALA A 107 2.83 -17.98 24.29
C ALA A 107 2.39 -16.88 23.31
N ARG A 108 3.25 -16.58 22.33
CA ARG A 108 3.05 -15.49 21.38
C ARG A 108 1.97 -15.86 20.36
N VAL A 109 1.29 -14.85 19.82
CA VAL A 109 0.42 -15.01 18.65
C VAL A 109 1.09 -14.28 17.48
N GLU A 110 1.53 -15.05 16.49
CA GLU A 110 2.30 -14.56 15.34
C GLU A 110 1.53 -14.81 14.04
N TYR A 111 1.48 -13.80 13.17
CA TYR A 111 0.98 -13.93 11.81
C TYR A 111 2.16 -13.69 10.86
N ARG A 112 2.47 -14.67 10.02
CA ARG A 112 3.60 -14.57 9.09
C ARG A 112 3.32 -15.32 7.79
N ALA A 113 4.09 -14.99 6.77
CA ALA A 113 4.09 -15.77 5.54
C ALA A 113 4.56 -17.21 5.79
N TYR A 114 4.07 -18.15 4.98
CA TYR A 114 4.56 -19.52 4.95
C TYR A 114 5.90 -19.58 4.22
N GLN A 115 6.99 -19.85 4.95
CA GLN A 115 8.34 -19.91 4.39
C GLN A 115 8.70 -18.60 3.65
N ASP A 116 9.12 -18.71 2.39
CA ASP A 116 9.51 -17.58 1.53
C ASP A 116 8.35 -17.07 0.64
N GLU A 117 7.13 -17.57 0.84
CA GLU A 117 5.93 -17.09 0.12
C GLU A 117 5.63 -15.62 0.50
N GLN A 118 4.92 -14.90 -0.39
CA GLN A 118 4.60 -13.47 -0.24
C GLN A 118 3.09 -13.21 -0.32
N PRO A 119 2.32 -13.57 0.73
CA PRO A 119 0.92 -13.19 0.82
C PRO A 119 0.75 -11.68 0.82
N VAL A 120 -0.14 -11.17 -0.05
CA VAL A 120 -0.49 -9.75 -0.13
C VAL A 120 -1.91 -9.56 0.37
N LEU A 121 -2.07 -8.82 1.46
CA LEU A 121 -3.38 -8.40 1.94
C LEU A 121 -3.77 -7.09 1.24
N ILE A 122 -4.90 -7.06 0.54
CA ILE A 122 -5.40 -5.85 -0.12
C ILE A 122 -6.80 -5.48 0.38
N GLY A 123 -7.05 -4.19 0.63
CA GLY A 123 -8.41 -3.66 0.84
C GLY A 123 -9.13 -3.29 -0.46
N GLY A 124 -8.56 -3.68 -1.61
CA GLY A 124 -9.08 -3.39 -2.94
C GLY A 124 -9.88 -4.54 -3.52
N ARG A 125 -10.59 -4.25 -4.62
CA ARG A 125 -11.31 -5.23 -5.42
C ARG A 125 -10.64 -5.37 -6.77
N GLN A 126 -10.50 -6.60 -7.24
CA GLN A 126 -10.02 -6.86 -8.60
C GLN A 126 -11.02 -6.32 -9.61
N ILE A 127 -10.51 -5.65 -10.65
CA ILE A 127 -11.27 -5.29 -11.84
C ILE A 127 -10.79 -6.21 -12.96
N ALA A 128 -11.72 -6.89 -13.61
CA ALA A 128 -11.46 -7.80 -14.71
C ALA A 128 -12.24 -7.39 -15.96
N GLY A 129 -12.07 -8.16 -17.06
CA GLY A 129 -12.85 -7.95 -18.29
C GLY A 129 -12.47 -6.71 -19.07
N PHE A 130 -11.20 -6.27 -19.00
CA PHE A 130 -10.69 -5.23 -19.87
C PHE A 130 -10.74 -5.68 -21.33
N ALA A 131 -11.40 -4.89 -22.17
CA ALA A 131 -11.50 -5.09 -23.61
C ALA A 131 -10.94 -3.88 -24.35
N PRO A 132 -10.45 -4.04 -25.60
CA PRO A 132 -10.05 -2.92 -26.43
C PRO A 132 -11.14 -1.86 -26.55
N HIS A 133 -10.74 -0.60 -26.44
CA HIS A 133 -11.55 0.57 -26.70
C HIS A 133 -10.85 1.43 -27.78
N GLU A 134 -11.28 2.67 -27.97
CA GLU A 134 -10.67 3.57 -28.96
C GLU A 134 -9.17 3.82 -28.70
N ALA A 135 -8.44 4.12 -29.78
CA ALA A 135 -7.01 4.31 -29.79
C ALA A 135 -6.24 3.13 -29.12
N LYS A 136 -5.57 3.38 -27.99
CA LYS A 136 -4.78 2.39 -27.23
C LYS A 136 -5.35 2.15 -25.83
N ILE A 137 -6.62 2.50 -25.62
CA ILE A 137 -7.27 2.41 -24.31
C ILE A 137 -7.91 1.02 -24.16
N LEU A 138 -7.84 0.47 -22.95
CA LEU A 138 -8.63 -0.68 -22.54
C LEU A 138 -9.74 -0.22 -21.60
N LYS A 139 -10.93 -0.78 -21.74
CA LYS A 139 -12.11 -0.44 -20.93
C LYS A 139 -12.67 -1.68 -20.25
N ALA A 140 -13.07 -1.54 -18.99
CA ALA A 140 -13.79 -2.56 -18.24
C ALA A 140 -15.08 -1.96 -17.65
N ASP A 141 -16.18 -2.72 -17.67
CA ASP A 141 -17.42 -2.33 -16.99
C ASP A 141 -17.31 -2.65 -15.50
N VAL A 142 -16.88 -1.66 -14.71
CA VAL A 142 -16.80 -1.77 -13.25
C VAL A 142 -18.18 -1.83 -12.58
N GLY A 143 -19.21 -1.29 -13.22
CA GLY A 143 -20.57 -1.27 -12.72
C GLY A 143 -21.16 -2.68 -12.62
N SER A 144 -20.98 -3.49 -13.67
CA SER A 144 -21.36 -4.91 -13.69
C SER A 144 -20.62 -5.76 -12.65
N GLN A 145 -19.45 -5.30 -12.21
CA GLN A 145 -18.61 -5.93 -11.19
C GLN A 145 -18.97 -5.47 -9.78
N GLY A 146 -20.09 -4.76 -9.61
CA GLY A 146 -20.56 -4.27 -8.31
C GLY A 146 -19.79 -3.07 -7.77
N LEU A 147 -19.14 -2.28 -8.64
CA LEU A 147 -18.50 -0.99 -8.31
C LEU A 147 -19.31 0.21 -8.83
N ARG A 148 -20.58 0.02 -9.19
CA ARG A 148 -21.46 1.11 -9.62
C ARG A 148 -21.59 2.16 -8.52
N GLY A 149 -21.27 3.43 -8.83
CA GLY A 149 -21.28 4.53 -7.87
C GLY A 149 -20.14 4.50 -6.84
N VAL A 150 -19.21 3.55 -6.95
CA VAL A 150 -18.01 3.50 -6.10
C VAL A 150 -16.93 4.34 -6.75
N TYR A 151 -16.59 5.45 -6.12
CA TYR A 151 -15.46 6.27 -6.52
C TYR A 151 -14.18 5.80 -5.83
N PHE A 152 -13.11 5.60 -6.59
CA PHE A 152 -11.78 5.30 -6.08
C PHE A 152 -10.74 6.19 -6.78
N ARG A 153 -9.61 6.43 -6.10
CA ARG A 153 -8.54 7.32 -6.59
C ARG A 153 -7.25 6.60 -6.94
N GLN A 154 -7.23 5.28 -6.84
CA GLN A 154 -6.04 4.48 -7.05
C GLN A 154 -6.41 3.21 -7.79
N LEU A 155 -5.66 2.90 -8.83
CA LEU A 155 -5.69 1.66 -9.56
C LEU A 155 -4.29 1.06 -9.51
N PHE A 156 -4.19 -0.26 -9.35
CA PHE A 156 -2.93 -0.99 -9.39
C PHE A 156 -3.01 -2.04 -10.49
N PHE A 157 -1.95 -2.15 -11.28
CA PHE A 157 -1.76 -3.18 -12.28
C PHE A 157 -0.41 -3.84 -12.03
N ASP A 158 -0.41 -5.15 -11.82
CA ASP A 158 0.80 -5.93 -11.52
C ASP A 158 1.63 -5.34 -10.36
N GLY A 159 0.97 -5.02 -9.25
CA GLY A 159 1.59 -4.40 -8.07
C GLY A 159 1.99 -2.93 -8.22
N LYS A 160 1.91 -2.35 -9.43
CA LYS A 160 2.31 -0.96 -9.72
C LYS A 160 1.10 -0.04 -9.72
N ARG A 161 1.17 1.05 -8.97
CA ARG A 161 0.15 2.10 -9.00
C ARG A 161 0.12 2.77 -10.37
N GLN A 162 -1.06 2.88 -10.95
CA GLN A 162 -1.31 3.59 -12.20
C GLN A 162 -1.68 5.05 -11.90
N HIS A 163 -1.36 5.95 -12.84
CA HIS A 163 -1.66 7.36 -12.71
C HIS A 163 -3.11 7.62 -13.11
N LEU A 164 -3.85 8.37 -12.29
CA LEU A 164 -5.10 8.93 -12.80
C LEU A 164 -4.72 9.89 -13.93
N ALA A 165 -5.38 9.77 -15.08
CA ALA A 165 -5.14 10.55 -16.30
C ALA A 165 -4.93 12.02 -15.97
N ARG A 166 -3.80 12.58 -16.41
CA ARG A 166 -3.34 13.89 -15.94
C ARG A 166 -2.57 14.71 -16.96
N PHE A 167 -2.72 16.01 -16.82
CA PHE A 167 -1.91 17.01 -17.50
C PHE A 167 -1.09 17.86 -16.52
N PRO A 168 0.21 18.06 -16.77
CA PRO A 168 1.00 17.33 -17.75
C PRO A 168 1.23 15.87 -17.35
N ASN A 169 1.58 15.06 -18.35
CA ASN A 169 1.95 13.67 -18.18
C ASN A 169 3.07 13.44 -17.14
N HIS A 170 3.10 12.27 -16.50
CA HIS A 170 4.18 11.94 -15.55
C HIS A 170 5.54 11.78 -16.23
N ASP A 171 6.53 12.52 -15.74
CA ASP A 171 7.93 12.39 -16.17
C ASP A 171 8.76 11.64 -15.11
N PRO A 172 9.02 10.33 -15.30
CA PRO A 172 9.81 9.56 -14.35
C PRO A 172 11.29 9.94 -14.34
N LYS A 173 11.80 10.65 -15.37
CA LYS A 173 13.21 11.07 -15.44
C LYS A 173 13.46 12.36 -14.69
N ASN A 174 12.42 13.19 -14.52
CA ASN A 174 12.50 14.43 -13.77
C ASN A 174 11.26 14.62 -12.89
N PRO A 175 11.06 13.79 -11.86
CA PRO A 175 9.82 13.81 -11.06
C PRO A 175 9.57 15.11 -10.29
N TYR A 176 10.61 15.93 -10.07
CA TYR A 176 10.52 17.17 -9.32
C TYR A 176 10.11 18.38 -10.17
N ALA A 177 10.45 18.41 -11.46
CA ALA A 177 10.15 19.55 -12.33
C ALA A 177 9.52 19.18 -13.68
N GLY A 178 9.75 17.96 -14.17
CA GLY A 178 9.06 17.39 -15.32
C GLY A 178 7.66 16.89 -14.96
N GLY A 179 6.73 16.99 -15.90
CA GLY A 179 5.34 16.58 -15.65
C GLY A 179 4.58 17.51 -14.71
N TRP A 180 4.91 18.80 -14.74
CA TRP A 180 4.27 19.86 -13.97
C TRP A 180 4.01 21.06 -14.87
N SER A 181 2.84 21.67 -14.72
CA SER A 181 2.57 23.04 -15.16
C SER A 181 2.89 24.00 -14.02
N TYR A 182 3.00 25.29 -14.36
CA TYR A 182 3.40 26.32 -13.42
C TYR A 182 2.45 27.51 -13.56
N VAL A 183 1.98 28.04 -12.43
CA VAL A 183 1.06 29.19 -12.43
C VAL A 183 1.68 30.34 -13.21
N ASP A 184 0.92 30.90 -14.15
CA ASP A 184 1.35 31.96 -15.05
C ASP A 184 1.40 33.31 -14.31
N GLY A 185 2.36 34.16 -14.68
CA GLY A 185 2.53 35.49 -14.13
C GLY A 185 3.99 35.87 -13.91
N LYS A 186 4.19 37.04 -13.29
CA LYS A 186 5.51 37.53 -12.94
C LYS A 186 5.93 36.97 -11.59
N ASP A 187 7.13 36.41 -11.52
CA ASP A 187 7.68 35.88 -10.28
C ASP A 187 7.65 36.89 -9.14
N VAL A 188 7.27 36.41 -7.97
CA VAL A 188 7.25 37.16 -6.72
C VAL A 188 8.11 36.40 -5.72
N SER A 189 9.00 37.11 -5.03
CA SER A 189 9.79 36.52 -3.94
C SER A 189 8.87 35.82 -2.94
N VAL A 190 9.16 34.56 -2.63
CA VAL A 190 8.39 33.72 -1.70
C VAL A 190 8.17 34.38 -0.33
N TRP A 191 9.08 35.26 0.09
CA TRP A 191 9.04 35.98 1.37
C TRP A 191 8.36 37.36 1.30
N ALA A 192 8.07 37.87 0.10
CA ALA A 192 7.38 39.15 -0.05
C ALA A 192 5.97 39.09 0.56
N LYS A 193 5.55 40.18 1.21
CA LYS A 193 4.16 40.39 1.63
C LYS A 193 3.41 41.06 0.48
N VAL A 194 2.43 40.37 -0.08
CA VAL A 194 1.54 40.95 -1.11
C VAL A 194 0.13 41.03 -0.50
N PRO A 195 -0.46 42.22 -0.39
CA PRO A 195 -1.83 42.35 0.12
C PRO A 195 -2.85 41.73 -0.83
N GLY A 196 -3.85 41.05 -0.27
CA GLY A 196 -4.98 40.52 -1.06
C GLY A 196 -4.68 39.26 -1.88
N GLU A 197 -3.61 38.55 -1.56
CA GLU A 197 -3.28 37.29 -2.23
C GLU A 197 -4.38 36.23 -2.03
N ASP A 198 -4.55 35.42 -3.08
CA ASP A 198 -5.59 34.41 -3.13
C ASP A 198 -5.02 33.01 -2.86
N LYS A 199 -5.80 32.18 -2.18
CA LYS A 199 -5.53 30.75 -1.95
C LYS A 199 -6.32 29.85 -2.88
N ARG A 200 -7.10 30.42 -3.79
CA ARG A 200 -8.14 29.70 -4.52
C ARG A 200 -8.04 29.83 -6.03
N THR A 201 -7.48 30.91 -6.56
CA THR A 201 -7.30 31.08 -8.00
C THR A 201 -5.86 30.87 -8.43
N LEU A 202 -5.70 30.27 -9.61
CA LEU A 202 -4.46 30.25 -10.34
C LEU A 202 -4.72 30.72 -11.76
N ARG A 203 -3.76 31.49 -12.30
CA ARG A 203 -3.74 31.83 -13.71
C ARG A 203 -3.00 30.74 -14.47
N VAL A 204 -3.63 30.18 -15.50
CA VAL A 204 -3.02 29.13 -16.32
C VAL A 204 -2.31 29.73 -17.53
N LYS A 205 -1.28 29.04 -18.02
CA LYS A 205 -0.61 29.44 -19.26
C LYS A 205 -1.56 29.24 -20.45
N PRO A 206 -1.42 30.00 -21.54
CA PRO A 206 -2.19 29.78 -22.76
C PRO A 206 -2.13 28.33 -23.25
N ASP A 207 -0.94 27.74 -23.24
CA ASP A 207 -0.72 26.38 -23.74
C ASP A 207 -1.24 25.29 -22.80
N ASP A 208 -1.54 25.64 -21.53
CA ASP A 208 -2.13 24.71 -20.54
C ASP A 208 -3.68 24.73 -20.60
N LEU A 209 -4.29 25.57 -21.46
CA LEU A 209 -5.75 25.68 -21.58
C LEU A 209 -6.31 24.64 -22.55
N HIS A 210 -6.53 23.44 -22.04
CA HIS A 210 -7.14 22.35 -22.80
C HIS A 210 -8.68 22.41 -22.77
N ASP A 211 -9.32 21.81 -23.78
CA ASP A 211 -10.79 21.74 -23.91
C ASP A 211 -11.40 20.56 -23.14
N TRP A 212 -11.40 20.66 -21.81
CA TRP A 212 -12.02 19.66 -20.93
C TRP A 212 -13.55 19.78 -20.89
N ALA A 213 -14.25 18.72 -21.28
CA ALA A 213 -15.71 18.65 -21.24
C ALA A 213 -16.25 18.68 -19.80
N ARG A 214 -15.55 18.02 -18.86
CA ARG A 214 -15.97 17.89 -17.44
C ARG A 214 -14.94 18.51 -16.48
N SER A 215 -14.49 19.74 -16.76
CA SER A 215 -13.42 20.40 -15.99
C SER A 215 -13.67 20.47 -14.47
N THR A 216 -14.91 20.64 -14.00
CA THR A 216 -15.24 20.68 -12.56
C THR A 216 -15.09 19.34 -11.85
N GLU A 217 -14.93 18.25 -12.61
CA GLU A 217 -14.65 16.94 -12.06
C GLU A 217 -13.17 16.66 -11.85
N ALA A 218 -12.32 17.44 -12.49
CA ALA A 218 -10.89 17.36 -12.35
C ALA A 218 -10.43 17.77 -10.94
N GLU A 219 -9.28 17.22 -10.55
CA GLU A 219 -8.58 17.58 -9.32
C GLU A 219 -7.25 18.27 -9.69
N VAL A 220 -6.94 19.37 -9.04
CA VAL A 220 -5.66 20.07 -9.12
C VAL A 220 -4.80 19.63 -7.94
N MET A 221 -3.65 19.04 -8.26
CA MET A 221 -2.58 18.85 -7.30
C MET A 221 -1.64 20.05 -7.40
N ILE A 222 -1.52 20.84 -6.34
CA ILE A 222 -0.70 22.07 -6.33
C ILE A 222 0.18 22.14 -5.08
N PHE A 223 1.39 22.66 -5.25
CA PHE A 223 2.28 23.06 -4.16
C PHE A 223 2.32 24.58 -4.05
N PRO A 224 1.47 25.20 -3.22
CA PRO A 224 1.39 26.65 -3.13
C PRO A 224 2.58 27.27 -2.37
N ARG A 225 3.06 28.41 -2.86
CA ARG A 225 4.04 29.37 -2.34
C ARG A 225 5.34 28.80 -1.76
N TYR A 226 5.24 28.09 -0.64
CA TYR A 226 6.39 27.58 0.11
C TYR A 226 6.81 26.18 -0.30
N ASN A 227 5.97 25.46 -1.05
CA ASN A 227 6.22 24.09 -1.48
C ASN A 227 6.39 23.10 -0.29
N TRP A 228 5.96 23.49 0.92
CA TRP A 228 5.99 22.66 2.14
C TRP A 228 4.80 21.72 2.26
N TRP A 229 3.70 22.03 1.58
CA TRP A 229 2.49 21.23 1.59
C TRP A 229 1.94 21.16 0.17
N ASN A 230 1.30 20.05 -0.19
CA ASN A 230 0.51 19.97 -1.39
C ASN A 230 -0.98 19.86 -1.07
N ASN A 231 -1.81 20.42 -1.92
CA ASN A 231 -3.27 20.28 -1.85
C ASN A 231 -3.76 19.51 -3.07
N ILE A 232 -4.85 18.77 -2.90
CA ILE A 232 -5.60 18.13 -3.99
C ILE A 232 -7.01 18.71 -3.89
N LEU A 233 -7.38 19.58 -4.83
CA LEU A 233 -8.61 20.36 -4.77
C LEU A 233 -9.35 20.22 -6.11
N ARG A 234 -10.68 20.06 -6.08
CA ARG A 234 -11.46 20.07 -7.33
C ARG A 234 -11.43 21.45 -7.98
N ILE A 235 -11.59 21.49 -9.30
CA ILE A 235 -11.86 22.74 -10.01
C ILE A 235 -13.31 23.15 -9.74
N LYS A 236 -13.53 24.41 -9.36
CA LYS A 236 -14.86 25.03 -9.27
C LYS A 236 -15.29 25.60 -10.62
N SER A 237 -14.39 26.30 -11.29
CA SER A 237 -14.63 26.92 -12.60
C SER A 237 -13.31 27.19 -13.31
N LEU A 238 -13.35 27.23 -14.64
CA LEU A 238 -12.26 27.63 -15.51
C LEU A 238 -12.78 28.71 -16.47
N ASP A 239 -12.35 29.95 -16.28
CA ASP A 239 -12.61 31.05 -17.20
C ASP A 239 -11.49 31.06 -18.25
N ARG A 240 -11.86 30.78 -19.51
CA ARG A 240 -10.92 30.68 -20.63
C ARG A 240 -10.46 32.05 -21.14
N ASP A 241 -11.29 33.08 -21.02
CA ASP A 241 -10.95 34.44 -21.48
C ASP A 241 -9.90 35.07 -20.57
N SER A 242 -10.11 34.97 -19.26
CA SER A 242 -9.15 35.48 -18.27
C SER A 242 -8.02 34.48 -17.94
N ARG A 243 -8.14 33.22 -18.38
CA ARG A 243 -7.27 32.09 -18.03
C ARG A 243 -7.22 31.82 -16.52
N THR A 244 -8.34 32.00 -15.85
CA THR A 244 -8.43 31.88 -14.39
C THR A 244 -9.09 30.57 -14.02
N MET A 245 -8.34 29.68 -13.37
CA MET A 245 -8.89 28.48 -12.74
C MET A 245 -9.18 28.79 -11.27
N THR A 246 -10.41 28.53 -10.83
CA THR A 246 -10.84 28.69 -9.44
C THR A 246 -10.99 27.31 -8.80
N LEU A 247 -10.35 27.08 -7.67
CA LEU A 247 -10.42 25.83 -6.90
C LEU A 247 -11.71 25.77 -6.05
N ALA A 248 -12.17 24.57 -5.71
CA ALA A 248 -13.37 24.36 -4.91
C ALA A 248 -13.19 24.74 -3.43
N GLY A 249 -11.95 24.73 -2.92
CA GLY A 249 -11.58 25.15 -1.57
C GLY A 249 -10.27 25.92 -1.56
N ASN A 250 -9.87 26.40 -0.38
CA ASN A 250 -8.60 27.10 -0.20
C ASN A 250 -7.44 26.10 -0.19
N ALA A 251 -6.35 26.47 -0.88
CA ALA A 251 -5.05 25.85 -0.67
C ALA A 251 -4.49 26.22 0.71
N SER A 252 -3.48 25.48 1.16
CA SER A 252 -2.87 25.71 2.49
C SER A 252 -2.20 27.10 2.58
N TYR A 253 -1.64 27.57 1.46
CA TYR A 253 -0.97 28.87 1.32
C TYR A 253 -1.53 29.64 0.12
N GLU A 254 -1.16 30.91 0.01
CA GLU A 254 -1.44 31.72 -1.17
C GLU A 254 -0.84 31.08 -2.43
N ILE A 255 -1.55 31.15 -3.54
CA ILE A 255 -1.10 30.64 -4.83
C ILE A 255 -0.39 31.76 -5.57
N ARG A 256 0.81 31.49 -6.07
CA ARG A 256 1.68 32.47 -6.72
C ARG A 256 2.16 31.99 -8.09
N PRO A 257 2.52 32.93 -8.98
CA PRO A 257 3.27 32.59 -10.19
C PRO A 257 4.49 31.74 -9.88
N GLY A 258 4.71 30.70 -10.68
CA GLY A 258 5.77 29.73 -10.47
C GLY A 258 5.42 28.57 -9.52
N ASP A 259 4.26 28.58 -8.87
CA ASP A 259 3.80 27.40 -8.13
C ASP A 259 3.52 26.25 -9.09
N ARG A 260 4.07 25.08 -8.81
CA ARG A 260 3.89 23.89 -9.65
C ARG A 260 2.55 23.21 -9.35
N TYR A 261 1.87 22.80 -10.40
CA TYR A 261 0.64 22.04 -10.31
C TYR A 261 0.50 21.03 -11.47
N PHE A 262 -0.39 20.08 -11.31
CA PHE A 262 -0.94 19.30 -12.42
C PHE A 262 -2.44 19.12 -12.19
N VAL A 263 -3.18 18.93 -13.29
CA VAL A 263 -4.61 18.62 -13.29
C VAL A 263 -4.78 17.15 -13.61
N ARG A 264 -5.69 16.45 -12.92
CA ARG A 264 -5.97 15.03 -13.14
C ARG A 264 -7.45 14.73 -13.12
N ASN A 265 -7.82 13.49 -13.44
CA ASN A 265 -9.20 13.00 -13.48
C ASN A 265 -10.00 13.53 -14.68
N LEU A 266 -9.38 13.47 -15.86
CA LEU A 266 -9.95 13.94 -17.12
C LEU A 266 -9.76 12.86 -18.17
N PHE A 267 -10.81 12.55 -18.93
CA PHE A 267 -10.73 11.53 -19.97
C PHE A 267 -9.86 11.99 -21.15
N GLU A 268 -9.92 13.27 -21.46
CA GLU A 268 -9.15 13.91 -22.53
C GLU A 268 -7.64 13.84 -22.30
N GLU A 269 -7.20 13.66 -21.05
CA GLU A 269 -5.80 13.51 -20.65
C GLU A 269 -5.42 12.03 -20.45
N LEU A 270 -6.25 11.07 -20.88
CA LEU A 270 -5.90 9.64 -20.89
C LEU A 270 -5.09 9.33 -22.16
N ASP A 271 -3.84 9.79 -22.20
CA ASP A 271 -3.03 9.81 -23.43
C ASP A 271 -1.64 9.17 -23.28
N SER A 272 -1.26 8.77 -22.06
CA SER A 272 0.04 8.14 -21.79
C SER A 272 -0.07 6.73 -21.20
N PRO A 273 0.86 5.81 -21.54
CA PRO A 273 0.90 4.48 -20.94
C PRO A 273 0.96 4.51 -19.41
N GLY A 274 0.08 3.73 -18.78
CA GLY A 274 -0.02 3.63 -17.32
C GLY A 274 -0.97 4.64 -16.68
N GLU A 275 -1.71 5.38 -17.50
CA GLU A 275 -2.82 6.20 -17.04
C GLU A 275 -4.16 5.45 -17.03
N TRP A 276 -5.10 5.93 -16.22
CA TRP A 276 -6.46 5.43 -16.17
C TRP A 276 -7.47 6.54 -15.82
N TYR A 277 -8.72 6.32 -16.19
CA TYR A 277 -9.86 7.21 -15.87
C TYR A 277 -11.05 6.38 -15.40
N LEU A 278 -11.89 6.95 -14.55
CA LEU A 278 -13.17 6.39 -14.11
C LEU A 278 -14.27 7.38 -14.46
N ASP A 279 -15.17 6.94 -15.34
CA ASP A 279 -16.30 7.71 -15.91
C ASP A 279 -17.45 7.93 -14.92
#